data_AF-A0A3D6CJK6-F1
#
_entry.id   AF-A0A3D6CJK6-F1
#
_cell.length_a   1.000
_cell.length_b   1.000
_cell.length_c   1.000
_cell.angle_alpha   90.00
_cell.angle_beta   90.00
_cell.angle_gamma   90.00
#
_symmetry.space_group_name_H-M   'P 1'
#
loop_
_entity.id
_entity.type
_entity.pdbx_description
1 polymer ?
#
loop_
_entity_poly.entity_id
_entity_poly.type
_entity_poly.pdbx_seq_one_letter_code
_entity_poly.pdbx_strand_id
1 'polypeptide(L)'
;MLLQTSPTIPIDDIKINFDTNGLWILNIAIAVIMFGVSLGISINDFKRLFKKPKILFVGVLSQFILLPAATFLAILLIEPHPSFALGMLMNAACPGGNVSNFFSK
;
A
#
# COMPACT_ATOMS: atom_id res chain seq x y z
N MET A 1 -0.05 -38.51 18.88
CA MET A 1 -0.16 -38.15 17.46
C MET A 1 0.70 -36.91 17.28
N LEU A 2 1.95 -37.11 16.87
CA LEU A 2 2.98 -36.06 16.86
C LEU A 2 2.65 -35.05 15.76
N LEU A 3 2.70 -33.76 16.11
CA LEU A 3 2.71 -32.66 15.14
C LEU A 3 3.94 -32.84 14.23
N GLN A 4 3.73 -33.41 13.05
CA GLN A 4 4.67 -33.35 11.95
C GLN A 4 4.70 -31.90 11.44
N THR A 5 5.45 -31.03 12.11
CA THR A 5 5.85 -29.74 11.52
C THR A 5 6.88 -30.03 10.44
N SER A 6 6.41 -30.39 9.24
CA SER A 6 7.23 -30.50 8.04
C SER A 6 7.88 -29.14 7.78
N PRO A 7 9.22 -29.00 7.86
CA PRO A 7 9.92 -27.71 7.77
C PRO A 7 10.01 -27.15 6.33
N THR A 8 9.17 -27.63 5.42
CA THR A 8 9.28 -27.43 3.96
C THR A 8 7.94 -27.05 3.31
N ILE A 9 7.07 -26.31 4.00
CA ILE A 9 5.90 -25.73 3.33
C ILE A 9 6.40 -24.49 2.57
N PRO A 10 6.34 -24.49 1.22
CA PRO A 10 6.70 -23.31 0.43
C PRO A 10 5.83 -22.12 0.88
N ILE A 11 6.42 -20.93 0.96
CA ILE A 11 5.70 -19.76 1.48
C ILE A 11 4.45 -19.45 0.63
N ASP A 12 4.49 -19.72 -0.67
CA ASP A 12 3.34 -19.53 -1.58
C ASP A 12 2.16 -20.47 -1.31
N ASP A 13 2.39 -21.61 -0.65
CA ASP A 13 1.33 -22.57 -0.35
C ASP A 13 0.61 -22.24 0.96
N ILE A 14 1.06 -21.22 1.70
CA ILE A 14 0.44 -20.76 2.93
C ILE A 14 -0.86 -20.01 2.59
N LYS A 15 -1.99 -20.70 2.75
CA LYS A 15 -3.32 -20.09 2.61
C LYS A 15 -3.71 -19.38 3.90
N ILE A 16 -3.71 -18.05 3.88
CA ILE A 16 -4.30 -17.24 4.96
C ILE A 16 -5.82 -17.30 4.81
N ASN A 17 -6.49 -17.93 5.78
CA ASN A 17 -7.95 -17.98 5.81
C ASN A 17 -8.46 -16.71 6.50
N PHE A 18 -9.07 -15.82 5.72
CA PHE A 18 -9.80 -14.69 6.28
C PHE A 18 -11.27 -15.06 6.42
N ASP A 19 -11.76 -15.03 7.66
CA ASP A 19 -13.18 -15.23 7.94
C ASP A 19 -13.98 -13.97 7.61
N THR A 20 -15.29 -14.14 7.37
CA THR A 20 -16.19 -13.03 7.02
C THR A 20 -16.18 -11.93 8.09
N ASN A 21 -16.08 -12.26 9.38
CA ASN A 21 -16.08 -11.26 10.45
C ASN A 21 -14.75 -10.49 10.46
N GLY A 22 -13.63 -11.18 10.26
CA GLY A 22 -12.31 -10.56 10.09
C GLY A 22 -12.28 -9.55 8.93
N LEU A 23 -12.90 -9.89 7.80
CA LEU A 23 -13.06 -8.97 6.66
C LEU A 23 -13.86 -7.73 7.02
N TRP A 24 -14.97 -7.89 7.74
CA TRP A 24 -15.78 -6.75 8.20
C TRP A 24 -14.99 -5.82 9.12
N ILE A 25 -14.24 -6.38 10.07
CA ILE A 25 -13.40 -5.61 10.99
C ILE A 25 -12.34 -4.82 10.21
N LEU A 26 -11.65 -5.45 9.26
CA LEU A 26 -10.64 -4.79 8.45
C LEU A 26 -11.23 -3.65 7.61
N ASN A 27 -12.36 -3.89 6.95
CA ASN A 27 -13.03 -2.88 6.13
C ASN A 27 -13.49 -1.68 6.97
N ILE A 28 -14.06 -1.92 8.15
CA ILE A 28 -14.46 -0.85 9.07
C ILE A 28 -13.23 -0.08 9.57
N ALA A 29 -12.14 -0.78 9.91
CA ALA A 29 -10.91 -0.13 10.36
C ALA A 29 -10.33 0.79 9.26
N ILE A 30 -10.26 0.33 8.01
CA ILE A 30 -9.81 1.15 6.88
C ILE A 30 -10.74 2.35 6.67
N ALA A 31 -12.06 2.16 6.78
CA ALA A 31 -13.02 3.24 6.66
C ALA A 31 -12.81 4.33 7.73
N VAL A 32 -12.61 3.94 8.98
CA VAL A 32 -12.33 4.87 10.09
C VAL A 32 -11.01 5.61 9.88
N ILE A 33 -9.95 4.92 9.45
CA ILE A 33 -8.66 5.54 9.16
C ILE A 33 -8.80 6.57 8.04
N MET A 34 -9.45 6.22 6.92
CA MET A 34 -9.64 7.12 5.78
C MET A 34 -10.58 8.28 6.10
N PHE A 35 -11.58 8.07 6.94
CA PHE A 35 -12.40 9.15 7.47
C PHE A 35 -11.57 10.13 8.31
N GLY A 36 -10.75 9.63 9.24
CA GLY A 36 -9.84 10.45 10.05
C GLY A 36 -8.85 11.25 9.20
N VAL A 37 -8.30 10.65 8.13
CA VAL A 37 -7.45 11.34 7.14
C VAL A 37 -8.21 12.49 6.48
N SER A 38 -9.46 12.24 6.08
CA SER A 38 -10.29 13.20 5.33
C SER A 38 -10.68 14.43 6.14
N LEU A 39 -10.83 14.29 7.46
CA LEU A 39 -11.12 15.42 8.36
C LEU A 39 -10.01 16.49 8.37
N GLY A 40 -8.78 16.12 8.00
CA GLY A 40 -7.65 17.05 7.92
C GLY A 40 -7.55 17.84 6.62
N ILE A 41 -8.44 17.59 5.63
CA ILE A 41 -8.37 18.19 4.31
C ILE A 41 -9.19 19.49 4.26
N SER A 42 -8.61 20.57 3.72
CA SER A 42 -9.29 21.85 3.52
C SER A 42 -9.45 22.20 2.04
N ILE A 43 -10.46 23.02 1.72
CA ILE A 43 -10.64 23.62 0.39
C ILE A 43 -9.39 24.40 -0.06
N ASN A 44 -8.65 24.98 0.88
CA ASN A 44 -7.43 25.72 0.59
C ASN A 44 -6.31 24.82 0.03
N ASP A 45 -6.27 23.54 0.41
CA ASP A 45 -5.29 22.58 -0.10
C ASP A 45 -5.52 22.34 -1.60
N PHE A 46 -6.78 22.16 -1.99
CA PHE A 46 -7.17 22.03 -3.40
C PHE A 46 -6.86 23.30 -4.20
N LYS A 47 -7.19 24.48 -3.67
CA LYS A 47 -6.85 25.76 -4.32
C LYS A 47 -5.34 25.89 -4.57
N ARG A 48 -4.51 25.44 -3.62
CA ARG A 48 -3.04 25.45 -3.78
C ARG A 48 -2.58 24.51 -4.89
N LEU A 49 -3.18 23.33 -5.00
CA LEU A 49 -2.90 22.37 -6.08
C LEU A 49 -3.23 22.94 -7.45
N PHE A 50 -4.40 23.60 -7.61
CA PHE A 50 -4.76 24.26 -8.87
C PHE A 50 -3.86 25.44 -9.24
N LYS A 51 -3.33 26.17 -8.25
CA LYS A 51 -2.36 27.25 -8.50
C LYS A 51 -0.98 26.76 -8.96
N LYS A 52 -0.59 25.53 -8.58
CA LYS A 52 0.71 24.94 -8.92
C LYS A 52 0.55 23.49 -9.45
N PRO A 53 -0.07 23.31 -10.63
CA PRO A 53 -0.43 21.98 -11.13
C PRO A 53 0.79 21.11 -11.44
N LYS A 54 1.94 21.72 -11.80
CA LYS A 54 3.19 20.98 -12.04
C LYS A 54 3.58 20.08 -10.87
N ILE A 55 3.38 20.55 -9.63
CA ILE A 55 3.76 19.80 -8.41
C ILE A 55 2.81 18.60 -8.21
N LEU A 56 1.52 18.79 -8.47
CA LEU A 56 0.53 17.70 -8.46
C LEU A 56 0.93 16.60 -9.46
N PHE A 57 1.19 16.97 -10.71
CA PHE A 57 1.52 16.00 -11.76
C PHE A 57 2.80 15.23 -11.45
N VAL A 58 3.86 15.92 -10.98
CA VAL A 58 5.09 15.25 -10.57
C VAL A 58 4.84 14.28 -9.42
N GLY A 59 4.07 14.68 -8.40
CA GLY A 59 3.72 13.81 -7.28
C GLY A 59 2.93 12.57 -7.73
N VAL A 60 1.85 12.75 -8.48
CA VAL A 60 1.01 11.65 -8.99
C VAL A 60 1.81 10.70 -9.89
N LEU A 61 2.61 11.26 -10.81
CA LEU A 61 3.45 10.47 -11.71
C LEU A 61 4.50 9.68 -10.93
N SER A 62 5.12 10.29 -9.93
CA SER A 62 6.08 9.59 -9.08
C SER A 62 5.45 8.47 -8.27
N GLN A 63 4.25 8.69 -7.71
CA GLN A 63 3.59 7.72 -6.83
C GLN A 63 3.05 6.51 -7.61
N PHE A 64 2.42 6.74 -8.77
CA PHE A 64 1.73 5.67 -9.48
C PHE A 64 2.51 5.09 -10.66
N ILE A 65 3.61 5.74 -11.08
CA ILE A 65 4.45 5.23 -12.17
C ILE A 65 5.86 4.95 -11.67
N LEU A 66 6.58 5.96 -11.16
CA LEU A 66 7.99 5.78 -10.81
C LEU A 66 8.18 4.77 -9.67
N LEU A 67 7.37 4.85 -8.61
CA LEU A 67 7.49 3.94 -7.47
C LEU A 67 7.14 2.49 -7.87
N PRO A 68 5.98 2.18 -8.50
CA PRO A 68 5.70 0.84 -8.99
C PRO A 68 6.74 0.31 -9.97
N ALA A 69 7.26 1.15 -10.88
CA ALA A 69 8.32 0.77 -11.80
C ALA A 69 9.63 0.44 -11.06
N ALA A 70 10.01 1.24 -10.07
CA ALA A 70 11.17 0.97 -9.22
C ALA A 70 10.99 -0.31 -8.41
N THR A 71 9.81 -0.57 -7.85
CA THR A 71 9.50 -1.81 -7.14
C THR A 71 9.54 -3.01 -8.10
N PHE A 72 9.05 -2.87 -9.32
CA PHE A 72 9.16 -3.92 -10.34
C PHE A 72 10.62 -4.23 -10.69
N LEU A 73 11.46 -3.21 -10.90
CA LEU A 73 12.88 -3.40 -11.10
C LEU A 73 13.55 -4.08 -9.90
N ALA A 74 13.16 -3.72 -8.67
CA ALA A 74 13.67 -4.38 -7.47
C ALA A 74 13.26 -5.86 -7.41
N ILE A 75 12.02 -6.20 -7.81
CA ILE A 75 11.57 -7.60 -7.90
C ILE A 75 12.44 -8.39 -8.89
N LEU A 76 12.79 -7.81 -10.04
CA LEU A 76 13.66 -8.47 -11.03
C LEU A 76 15.09 -8.70 -10.52
N LEU A 77 15.58 -7.85 -9.62
CA LEU A 77 16.94 -7.96 -9.08
C LEU A 77 17.02 -8.87 -7.84
N ILE A 78 15.98 -8.86 -7.00
CA ILE A 78 15.93 -9.59 -5.73
C ILE A 78 15.36 -11.00 -5.91
N GLU A 79 14.57 -11.22 -6.97
CA GLU A 79 13.87 -12.48 -7.28
C GLU A 79 13.11 -13.06 -6.07
N PRO A 80 12.22 -12.27 -5.43
CA PRO A 80 11.47 -12.72 -4.27
C PRO A 80 10.42 -13.76 -4.67
N HIS A 81 9.97 -14.54 -3.69
CA HIS A 81 8.88 -15.51 -3.86
C HIS A 81 7.63 -14.82 -4.45
N PRO A 82 6.91 -15.45 -5.41
CA PRO A 82 5.78 -14.84 -6.13
C PRO A 82 4.74 -14.14 -5.24
N SER A 83 4.37 -14.73 -4.09
CA SER A 83 3.42 -14.11 -3.17
C SER A 83 3.92 -12.78 -2.59
N PHE A 84 5.23 -12.67 -2.30
CA PHE A 84 5.83 -11.42 -1.86
C PHE A 84 5.95 -10.42 -3.00
N ALA A 85 6.34 -10.85 -4.19
CA ALA A 85 6.42 -10.00 -5.38
C ALA A 85 5.06 -9.31 -5.64
N LEU A 86 3.97 -10.07 -5.56
CA LEU A 86 2.60 -9.55 -5.68
C LEU A 86 2.28 -8.53 -4.59
N GLY A 87 2.58 -8.85 -3.33
CA GLY A 87 2.35 -7.94 -2.20
C GLY A 87 3.12 -6.63 -2.31
N MET A 88 4.39 -6.69 -2.73
CA MET A 88 5.23 -5.51 -2.94
C MET A 88 4.68 -4.59 -4.04
N LEU A 89 4.29 -5.15 -5.18
CA LEU A 89 3.68 -4.39 -6.28
C LEU A 89 2.33 -3.79 -5.90
N MET A 90 1.48 -4.58 -5.22
CA MET A 90 0.16 -4.10 -4.77
C MET A 90 0.30 -2.92 -3.81
N ASN A 91 1.22 -3.02 -2.84
CA ASN A 91 1.50 -1.94 -1.90
C ASN A 91 2.12 -0.70 -2.60
N ALA A 92 3.03 -0.90 -3.56
CA ALA A 92 3.63 0.20 -4.32
C ALA A 92 2.60 0.95 -5.18
N ALA A 93 1.57 0.25 -5.68
CA ALA A 93 0.48 0.84 -6.44
C ALA A 93 -0.56 1.56 -5.57
N CYS A 94 -0.55 1.38 -4.25
CA CYS A 94 -1.45 2.08 -3.34
C CYS A 94 -1.09 3.58 -3.25
N PRO A 95 -2.09 4.46 -3.02
CA PRO A 95 -1.83 5.87 -2.76
C PRO A 95 -1.03 6.06 -1.47
N GLY A 96 -0.17 7.09 -1.45
CA GLY A 96 0.60 7.45 -0.27
C GLY A 96 -0.29 7.90 0.90
N GLY A 97 0.10 7.54 2.13
CA GLY A 97 -0.59 7.93 3.36
C GLY A 97 -0.25 9.36 3.84
N ASN A 98 -1.09 9.87 4.73
CA ASN A 98 -0.94 11.18 5.39
C ASN A 98 0.29 11.30 6.32
N VAL A 99 0.91 10.18 6.70
CA VAL A 99 2.17 10.16 7.46
C VAL A 99 3.30 10.91 6.74
N SER A 100 3.36 10.85 5.41
CA SER A 100 4.35 11.58 4.59
C SER A 100 4.27 13.11 4.78
N ASN A 101 3.07 13.64 5.06
CA ASN A 101 2.83 15.06 5.29
C ASN A 101 3.35 15.52 6.67
N PHE A 102 3.49 14.60 7.64
CA PHE A 102 4.13 14.90 8.93
C PHE A 102 5.65 15.02 8.79
N PHE A 103 6.27 14.19 7.95
CA PHE A 103 7.72 14.24 7.72
C PHE A 103 8.18 15.39 6.81
N SER A 104 7.28 15.91 5.97
CA SER A 104 7.59 16.99 5.01
C SER A 104 7.26 18.40 5.52
N LYS A 105 6.75 18.52 6.76
CA LYS A 105 6.54 19.79 7.47
C LYS A 105 7.70 20.04 8.40
#